data_AF-A0A1B2LZG6-F1
#
_entry.id   AF-A0A1B2LZG6-F1
#
_cell.length_a   1.000
_cell.length_b   1.000
_cell.length_c   1.000
_cell.angle_alpha   90.00
_cell.angle_beta   90.00
_cell.angle_gamma   90.00
#
_symmetry.space_group_name_H-M   'P 1'
#
loop_
_entity.id
_entity.type
_entity.pdbx_description
1 polymer ?
#
loop_
_entity_poly.entity_id
_entity_poly.type
_entity_poly.pdbx_seq_one_letter_code
_entity_poly.pdbx_strand_id
1 'polypeptide(L)' 'MPKSFIIRFAGVLLVFLILAAIAIHFLTSGDTTIVMWIFTVPFILGIPILTSVILATDTELEIPTQS' A
#
# COMPACT_ATOMS: atom_id res chain seq x y z
N MET A 1 -1.22 17.74 -6.57
CA MET A 1 -1.64 16.39 -6.15
C MET A 1 -2.78 16.53 -5.16
N PRO A 2 -3.94 15.91 -5.41
CA PRO A 2 -5.08 16.01 -4.50
C PRO A 2 -4.64 15.47 -3.13
N LYS A 3 -4.73 16.32 -2.08
CA LYS A 3 -4.34 15.95 -0.71
C LYS A 3 -5.05 14.69 -0.21
N SER A 4 -6.23 14.40 -0.78
CA SER A 4 -7.02 13.18 -0.55
C SER A 4 -6.28 11.90 -0.95
N PHE A 5 -5.63 11.87 -2.11
CA PHE A 5 -4.86 10.71 -2.58
C PHE A 5 -3.72 10.35 -1.62
N ILE A 6 -2.95 11.35 -1.14
CA ILE A 6 -1.82 11.13 -0.24
C ILE A 6 -2.29 10.51 1.09
N ILE A 7 -3.41 10.98 1.62
CA ILE A 7 -3.98 10.46 2.88
C ILE A 7 -4.51 9.03 2.67
N ARG A 8 -5.18 8.75 1.55
CA ARG A 8 -5.62 7.38 1.20
C ARG A 8 -4.44 6.43 1.08
N PHE A 9 -3.41 6.85 0.36
CA PHE A 9 -2.18 6.08 0.20
C PHE A 9 -1.49 5.79 1.53
N ALA A 10 -1.32 6.81 2.38
CA ALA A 10 -0.74 6.64 3.70
C ALA A 10 -1.55 5.68 4.57
N GLY A 11 -2.90 5.75 4.52
CA GLY A 11 -3.78 4.84 5.23
C GLY A 11 -3.66 3.40 4.75
N VAL A 12 -3.73 3.17 3.43
CA VAL A 12 -3.58 1.83 2.83
C VAL A 12 -2.19 1.25 3.14
N LEU A 13 -1.14 2.06 2.99
CA LEU A 13 0.23 1.67 3.31
C LEU A 13 0.38 1.25 4.79
N LEU A 14 -0.18 2.04 5.71
CA LEU A 14 -0.10 1.76 7.14
C LEU A 14 -0.79 0.44 7.49
N VAL A 15 -2.01 0.20 6.99
CA VAL A 15 -2.74 -1.05 7.22
C VAL A 15 -1.95 -2.23 6.66
N PHE A 16 -1.41 -2.09 5.45
CA PHE A 16 -0.62 -3.14 4.81
C PHE A 16 0.65 -3.47 5.61
N LEU A 17 1.37 -2.45 6.10
CA LEU A 17 2.57 -2.63 6.93
C LEU A 17 2.26 -3.33 8.25
N ILE A 18 1.15 -3.00 8.91
CA ILE A 18 0.72 -3.66 10.15
C ILE A 18 0.43 -5.15 9.89
N LEU A 19 -0.34 -5.45 8.83
CA LEU A 19 -0.67 -6.83 8.48
C LEU A 19 0.59 -7.64 8.12
N ALA A 20 1.50 -7.05 7.34
CA ALA A 20 2.77 -7.67 6.98
C ALA A 20 3.63 -7.93 8.23
N ALA A 21 3.75 -6.94 9.13
CA ALA A 21 4.50 -7.10 10.36
C ALA A 21 3.95 -8.20 11.27
N ILE A 22 2.62 -8.25 11.43
CA ILE A 22 1.93 -9.31 12.18
C ILE A 22 2.21 -10.67 11.54
N ALA A 23 2.00 -10.81 10.23
CA ALA A 23 2.23 -12.06 9.52
C ALA A 23 3.69 -12.52 9.66
N ILE A 24 4.67 -11.66 9.38
CA ILE A 24 6.08 -12.01 9.47
C ILE A 24 6.46 -12.38 10.90
N HIS A 25 5.97 -11.65 11.91
CA HIS A 25 6.24 -11.95 13.32
C HIS A 25 5.75 -13.33 13.75
N PHE A 26 4.57 -13.76 13.28
CA PHE A 26 4.02 -15.07 13.62
C PHE A 26 4.56 -16.21 12.73
N LEU A 27 4.95 -15.94 11.48
CA LEU A 27 5.38 -16.96 10.53
C LEU A 27 6.90 -17.21 10.55
N THR A 28 7.70 -16.31 11.11
CA THR A 28 9.16 -16.41 11.09
C THR A 28 9.82 -16.23 12.45
N SER A 29 11.04 -16.76 12.58
CA SER A 29 11.88 -16.55 13.75
C SER A 29 13.36 -16.42 13.32
N GLY A 30 14.10 -15.59 14.07
CA GLY A 30 15.52 -15.34 13.81
C GLY A 30 15.79 -14.77 12.41
N ASP A 31 16.82 -15.28 11.75
CA ASP A 31 17.41 -14.74 10.53
C ASP A 31 16.45 -14.72 9.31
N THR A 32 15.41 -15.56 9.32
CA THR A 32 14.40 -15.61 8.25
C THR A 32 13.49 -14.39 8.22
N THR A 33 13.36 -13.67 9.35
CA THR A 33 12.55 -12.45 9.48
C THR A 33 13.03 -11.36 8.52
N ILE A 34 14.34 -11.13 8.45
CA ILE A 34 14.95 -10.12 7.58
C ILE A 34 14.69 -10.45 6.11
N VAL A 35 14.88 -11.72 5.74
CA VAL A 35 14.66 -12.20 4.37
C VAL A 35 13.21 -11.99 3.94
N MET A 36 12.24 -12.30 4.81
CA MET A 36 10.82 -12.04 4.54
C MET A 36 10.51 -10.56 4.34
N TRP A 37 11.10 -9.67 5.12
CA TRP A 37 10.93 -8.23 4.92
C TRP A 37 11.46 -7.77 3.55
N ILE A 38 12.63 -8.28 3.12
CA ILE A 38 13.20 -7.98 1.79
C ILE A 38 12.23 -8.37 0.68
N PHE A 39 11.65 -9.58 0.76
CA PHE A 39 10.65 -10.03 -0.22
C PHE A 39 9.35 -9.25 -0.14
N THR A 40 9.02 -8.68 1.02
CA THR A 40 7.77 -7.92 1.24
C THR A 40 7.87 -6.48 0.71
N VAL A 41 9.07 -5.87 0.66
CA VAL A 41 9.31 -4.51 0.12
C VAL A 41 8.65 -4.24 -1.24
N PRO A 42 8.83 -5.06 -2.30
CA PRO A 42 8.18 -4.80 -3.59
C PRO A 42 6.65 -4.75 -3.49
N PHE A 43 6.05 -5.55 -2.59
CA PHE A 43 4.61 -5.54 -2.36
C PHE A 43 4.15 -4.31 -1.58
N ILE A 44 4.93 -3.87 -0.58
CA ILE A 44 4.69 -2.62 0.18
C ILE A 44 4.72 -1.40 -0.75
N LEU A 45 5.56 -1.43 -1.78
CA LEU A 45 5.60 -0.35 -2.77
C LEU A 45 4.50 -0.48 -3.81
N GLY A 46 4.25 -1.68 -4.35
CA GLY A 46 3.29 -1.88 -5.44
C GLY A 46 1.82 -1.86 -5.01
N ILE A 47 1.45 -2.64 -3.98
CA ILE A 47 0.04 -2.87 -3.61
C ILE A 47 -0.63 -1.59 -3.11
N PRO A 48 -0.06 -0.81 -2.18
CA PRO A 48 -0.66 0.43 -1.72
C PRO A 48 -0.81 1.47 -2.82
N ILE A 49 0.15 1.56 -3.76
CA ILE A 49 0.05 2.47 -4.91
C ILE A 49 -1.13 2.06 -5.80
N LEU A 50 -1.17 0.82 -6.26
CA LEU A 50 -2.23 0.33 -7.14
C LEU A 50 -3.61 0.42 -6.48
N THR A 51 -3.70 0.04 -5.20
CA THR A 51 -4.95 0.13 -4.43
C THR A 51 -5.42 1.58 -4.31
N SER A 52 -4.51 2.52 -4.08
CA SER A 52 -4.86 3.95 -3.97
C SER A 52 -5.31 4.54 -5.29
N VAL A 53 -4.74 4.07 -6.42
CA VAL A 53 -5.15 4.48 -7.77
C VAL A 53 -6.52 3.90 -8.12
N ILE A 54 -6.78 2.63 -7.81
CA ILE A 54 -8.09 1.99 -8.05
C ILE A 54 -9.19 2.65 -7.21
N LEU A 55 -8.86 3.05 -5.97
CA LEU A 55 -9.78 3.73 -5.07
C LEU A 55 -9.87 5.24 -5.31
N ALA A 56 -9.09 5.80 -6.23
CA ALA A 56 -9.20 7.20 -6.60
C ALA A 56 -10.49 7.39 -7.42
N THR A 57 -11.26 8.42 -7.08
CA THR A 57 -12.49 8.81 -7.79
C THR A 57 -12.12 9.63 -9.04
N ASP A 58 -12.98 9.64 -10.07
CA ASP A 58 -12.76 10.38 -11.33
C ASP A 58 -12.46 11.88 -11.12
N THR A 59 -13.03 12.47 -10.07
CA THR A 59 -12.78 13.85 -9.64
C THR A 59 -11.33 14.10 -9.20
N GLU A 60 -10.61 13.06 -8.77
CA GLU A 60 -9.20 13.13 -8.35
C GLU A 60 -8.21 12.77 -9.47
N LEU A 61 -8.69 12.12 -10.54
CA LEU A 61 -7.90 11.70 -11.70
C LEU A 61 -7.99 12.67 -12.90
N GLU A 62 -8.72 13.79 -12.77
CA GLU A 62 -8.96 14.78 -13.83
C GLU A 62 -9.42 14.14 -15.16
N ILE A 63 -10.21 13.05 -15.08
CA ILE A 63 -10.75 12.41 -16.29
C ILE A 63 -11.84 13.33 -16.86
N PRO A 64 -11.71 13.84 -18.10
CA PRO A 64 -12.71 14.73 -18.66
C PRO A 64 -14.04 13.99 -18.76
N THR A 65 -15.05 14.46 -18.01
CA THR A 65 -16.43 14.01 -18.16
C THR A 65 -16.89 14.38 -19.57
N GLN A 66 -17.02 13.39 -20.46
CA GLN A 66 -17.67 13.63 -21.74
C GLN A 66 -19.17 13.79 -21.49
N SER A 67 -19.68 14.93 -21.93
CA SER A 67 -21.05 15.44 -21.84
C SER A 67 -22.09 14.55 -22.49
#